data_AF-A0A7X4J533-F1
#
_entry.id   AF-A0A7X4J533-F1
#
_cell.length_a   1.000
_cell.length_b   1.000
_cell.length_c   1.000
_cell.angle_alpha   90.00
_cell.angle_beta   90.00
_cell.angle_gamma   90.00
#
_symmetry.space_group_name_H-M   'P 1'
#
loop_
_entity.id
_entity.type
_entity.pdbx_description
1 polymer ?
#
loop_
_entity_poly.entity_id
_entity_poly.type
_entity_poly.pdbx_seq_one_letter_code
_entity_poly.pdbx_strand_id
1 'polypeptide(L)'
;MPTHKDNSNSLVDHLVSNGERHSPLRGLLIAQFFGAFNDNAWKLMVALLAIKQLASQVGAGPEFEAASQAQTTLTFVVFTLPLMLVSIFAGVFSDRFSKRSVIVVMKVVEVVLMALGTLALYHNPSGGILPLIVLGGMAVQSALFSPAKYGILPELLPHERLAVGNGQLELWTFLAII
;
A
#
# COMPACT_ATOMS: atom_id res chain seq x y z
N MET A 1 35.18 -16.51 47.90
CA MET A 1 35.20 -16.29 46.44
C MET A 1 35.28 -17.68 45.81
N PRO A 2 34.38 -18.14 44.93
CA PRO A 2 33.63 -17.39 43.91
C PRO A 2 32.09 -17.47 44.05
N THR A 3 31.43 -16.54 43.38
CA THR A 3 29.99 -16.35 43.26
C THR A 3 29.37 -17.34 42.27
N HIS A 4 28.44 -18.16 42.72
CA HIS A 4 27.61 -19.04 41.90
C HIS A 4 26.61 -18.18 41.12
N LYS A 5 26.97 -17.76 39.91
CA LYS A 5 26.10 -16.96 39.04
C LYS A 5 24.93 -17.82 38.56
N ASP A 6 23.77 -17.39 39.03
CA ASP A 6 22.42 -17.68 38.61
C ASP A 6 22.28 -18.08 37.12
N ASN A 7 22.04 -19.38 36.89
CA ASN A 7 21.81 -19.98 35.58
C ASN A 7 20.30 -20.03 35.25
N SER A 8 19.45 -19.37 36.05
CA SER A 8 17.99 -19.37 35.83
C SER A 8 17.54 -18.32 34.81
N ASN A 9 18.31 -17.23 34.64
CA ASN A 9 17.99 -16.18 33.65
C ASN A 9 18.21 -16.61 32.19
N SER A 10 19.16 -17.52 31.90
CA SER A 10 19.43 -17.92 30.52
C SER A 10 18.32 -18.79 29.92
N LEU A 11 17.68 -19.62 30.74
CA LEU A 11 16.53 -20.44 30.31
C LEU A 11 15.25 -19.61 30.17
N VAL A 12 15.03 -18.62 31.03
CA VAL A 12 13.90 -17.69 30.90
C VAL A 12 14.08 -16.81 29.66
N ASP A 13 15.29 -16.29 29.41
CA ASP A 13 15.57 -15.50 28.20
C ASP A 13 15.43 -16.34 26.91
N HIS A 14 15.82 -17.62 26.91
CA HIS A 14 15.62 -18.51 25.77
C HIS A 14 14.16 -18.99 25.58
N LEU A 15 13.34 -19.00 26.64
CA LEU A 15 11.91 -19.30 26.54
C LEU A 15 11.09 -18.07 26.15
N VAL A 16 11.53 -16.88 26.54
CA VAL A 16 10.98 -15.59 26.09
C VAL A 16 11.38 -15.30 24.63
N SER A 17 12.58 -15.70 24.18
CA SER A 17 13.02 -15.46 22.80
C SER A 17 12.44 -16.42 21.74
N ASN A 18 11.93 -17.60 22.15
CA ASN A 18 11.51 -18.65 21.21
C ASN A 18 9.97 -18.84 21.10
N GLY A 19 9.16 -18.05 21.83
CA GLY A 19 7.71 -18.24 21.92
C GLY A 19 6.83 -17.15 21.29
N GLU A 20 7.38 -16.00 20.88
CA GLU A 20 6.55 -14.92 20.36
C GLU A 20 6.19 -15.15 18.89
N ARG A 21 4.91 -15.40 18.65
CA ARG A 21 4.31 -15.62 17.33
C ARG A 21 4.46 -14.37 16.46
N HIS A 22 5.62 -14.15 15.85
CA HIS A 22 5.89 -13.07 14.88
C HIS A 22 5.12 -13.21 13.55
N SER A 23 4.20 -14.18 13.42
CA SER A 23 3.47 -14.47 12.19
C SER A 23 2.52 -13.34 11.72
N PRO A 24 1.72 -12.69 12.59
CA PRO A 24 0.71 -11.73 12.14
C PRO A 24 1.30 -10.41 11.62
N LEU A 25 2.31 -9.85 12.33
CA LEU A 25 2.96 -8.61 11.92
C LEU A 25 3.68 -8.78 10.56
N ARG A 26 4.37 -9.90 10.36
CA ARG A 26 5.05 -10.19 9.09
C ARG A 26 4.07 -10.22 7.92
N GLY A 27 2.89 -10.83 8.10
CA GLY A 27 1.84 -10.82 7.10
C GLY A 27 1.36 -9.41 6.75
N LEU A 28 1.18 -8.55 7.75
CA LEU A 28 0.82 -7.15 7.55
C LEU A 28 1.90 -6.37 6.79
N LEU A 29 3.17 -6.52 7.17
CA LEU A 29 4.30 -5.83 6.52
C LEU A 29 4.44 -6.23 5.05
N ILE A 30 4.31 -7.54 4.76
CA ILE A 30 4.33 -8.04 3.38
C ILE A 30 3.15 -7.47 2.59
N ALA A 31 1.94 -7.52 3.15
CA ALA A 31 0.74 -6.98 2.49
C ALA A 31 0.84 -5.46 2.25
N GLN A 32 1.44 -4.72 3.19
CA GLN A 32 1.70 -3.28 3.06
C GLN A 32 2.70 -3.00 1.95
N PHE A 33 3.82 -3.72 1.91
CA PHE A 33 4.84 -3.55 0.89
C PHE A 33 4.29 -3.78 -0.51
N PHE A 34 3.66 -4.94 -0.74
CA PHE A 34 3.09 -5.23 -2.04
C PHE A 34 1.97 -4.26 -2.40
N GLY A 35 1.16 -3.82 -1.43
CA GLY A 35 0.14 -2.79 -1.68
C GLY A 35 0.73 -1.45 -2.09
N ALA A 36 1.70 -0.94 -1.34
CA ALA A 36 2.34 0.34 -1.65
C ALA A 36 3.11 0.31 -2.97
N PHE A 37 3.79 -0.81 -3.26
CA PHE A 37 4.46 -1.04 -4.54
C PHE A 37 3.44 -1.08 -5.67
N ASN A 38 2.34 -1.81 -5.52
CA ASN A 38 1.31 -1.95 -6.54
C ASN A 38 0.61 -0.61 -6.83
N ASP A 39 0.25 0.15 -5.79
CA ASP A 39 -0.30 1.50 -5.94
C ASP A 39 0.64 2.41 -6.74
N ASN A 40 1.93 2.38 -6.42
CA ASN A 40 2.93 3.20 -7.09
C ASN A 40 3.16 2.75 -8.54
N ALA A 41 3.40 1.46 -8.75
CA ALA A 41 3.67 0.86 -10.05
C ALA A 41 2.49 1.06 -11.02
N TRP A 42 1.26 0.82 -10.57
CA TRP A 42 0.06 1.05 -11.38
C TRP A 42 -0.08 2.52 -11.77
N LYS A 43 0.08 3.44 -10.81
CA LYS A 43 0.03 4.89 -11.07
C LYS A 43 1.07 5.35 -12.08
N LEU A 44 2.33 4.93 -11.92
CA LEU A 44 3.41 5.27 -12.85
C LEU A 44 3.17 4.66 -14.23
N MET A 45 2.74 3.40 -14.29
CA MET A 45 2.43 2.73 -15.55
C MET A 45 1.32 3.46 -16.32
N VAL A 46 0.22 3.82 -15.65
CA VAL A 46 -0.87 4.57 -16.29
C VAL A 46 -0.40 5.94 -16.79
N ALA A 47 0.43 6.65 -16.01
CA ALA A 47 1.01 7.92 -16.44
C ALA A 47 1.88 7.76 -17.69
N LEU A 48 2.77 6.76 -17.71
CA LEU A 48 3.65 6.49 -18.84
C LEU A 48 2.88 6.06 -20.08
N LEU A 49 1.80 5.26 -19.93
CA LEU A 49 0.93 4.90 -21.04
C LEU A 49 0.20 6.11 -21.62
N ALA A 50 -0.28 7.03 -20.78
CA ALA A 50 -0.90 8.28 -21.24
C ALA A 50 0.09 9.16 -22.03
N ILE A 51 1.34 9.26 -21.57
CA ILE A 51 2.41 9.98 -22.29
C ILE A 51 2.74 9.27 -23.62
N LYS A 52 2.85 7.94 -23.62
CA LYS A 52 3.11 7.16 -24.83
C LYS A 52 2.00 7.35 -25.87
N GLN A 53 0.74 7.34 -25.43
CA GLN A 53 -0.39 7.58 -26.31
C GLN A 53 -0.35 8.99 -26.90
N LEU A 54 0.00 10.00 -26.10
CA LEU A 54 0.20 11.36 -26.57
C LEU A 54 1.33 11.45 -27.61
N ALA A 55 2.44 10.77 -27.40
CA ALA A 55 3.59 10.75 -28.32
C ALA A 55 3.23 10.17 -29.70
N SER A 56 2.19 9.33 -29.78
CA SER A 56 1.69 8.82 -31.06
C SER A 56 0.86 9.83 -31.87
N GLN A 57 0.45 10.92 -31.24
CA GLN A 57 -0.42 11.95 -31.83
C GLN A 57 0.30 13.28 -32.04
N VAL A 58 1.24 13.60 -31.15
CA VAL A 58 1.97 14.88 -31.13
C VAL A 58 3.46 14.60 -31.37
N GLY A 59 4.06 15.29 -32.34
CA GLY A 59 5.49 15.21 -32.59
C GLY A 59 6.33 15.79 -31.45
N ALA A 60 7.62 15.44 -31.40
CA ALA A 60 8.52 15.96 -30.37
C ALA A 60 8.64 17.49 -30.45
N GLY A 61 8.48 18.18 -29.31
CA GLY A 61 8.58 19.63 -29.20
C GLY A 61 8.00 20.17 -27.89
N PRO A 62 8.02 21.50 -27.67
CA PRO A 62 7.54 22.14 -26.44
C PRO A 62 6.08 21.81 -26.10
N GLU A 63 5.23 21.61 -27.13
CA GLU A 63 3.83 21.23 -26.97
C GLU A 63 3.68 19.81 -26.38
N PHE A 64 4.55 18.87 -26.79
CA PHE A 64 4.57 17.51 -26.24
C PHE A 64 5.01 17.52 -24.77
N GLU A 65 6.00 18.33 -24.41
CA GLU A 65 6.45 18.47 -23.02
C GLU A 65 5.31 18.99 -22.12
N ALA A 66 4.64 20.07 -22.52
CA ALA A 66 3.52 20.62 -21.76
C ALA A 66 2.36 19.62 -21.62
N ALA A 67 2.00 18.93 -22.72
CA ALA A 67 0.91 17.96 -22.71
C ALA A 67 1.27 16.69 -21.92
N SER A 68 2.52 16.23 -21.94
CA SER A 68 2.95 15.06 -21.14
C SER A 68 2.94 15.35 -19.63
N GLN A 69 3.32 16.57 -19.23
CA GLN A 69 3.19 17.03 -17.85
C GLN A 69 1.72 17.10 -17.42
N ALA A 70 0.83 17.58 -18.30
CA ALA A 70 -0.60 17.59 -18.03
C ALA A 70 -1.17 16.17 -17.83
N GLN A 71 -0.77 15.19 -18.65
CA GLN A 71 -1.18 13.78 -18.50
C GLN A 71 -0.69 13.17 -17.19
N THR A 72 0.56 13.44 -16.82
CA THR A 72 1.12 12.99 -15.54
C THR A 72 0.35 13.59 -14.37
N THR A 73 0.11 14.90 -14.42
CA THR A 73 -0.64 15.63 -13.38
C THR A 73 -2.05 15.06 -13.24
N LEU A 74 -2.75 14.85 -14.35
CA LEU A 74 -4.08 14.25 -14.35
C LEU A 74 -4.08 12.87 -13.69
N THR A 75 -3.12 12.01 -14.03
CA THR A 75 -2.99 10.68 -13.44
C THR A 75 -2.80 10.76 -11.92
N PHE A 76 -1.94 11.67 -11.45
CA PHE A 76 -1.69 11.87 -10.03
C PHE A 76 -2.92 12.43 -9.32
N VAL A 77 -3.67 13.33 -9.94
CA VAL A 77 -4.93 13.87 -9.40
C VAL A 77 -6.00 12.77 -9.32
N VAL A 78 -6.16 11.94 -10.35
CA VAL A 78 -7.11 10.82 -10.37
C VAL A 78 -6.82 9.81 -9.25
N PHE A 79 -5.55 9.62 -8.89
CA PHE A 79 -5.21 8.79 -7.73
C PHE A 79 -5.38 9.55 -6.39
N THR A 80 -4.88 10.77 -6.29
CA THR A 80 -4.77 11.48 -5.00
C THR A 80 -6.11 12.00 -4.52
N LEU A 81 -6.97 12.49 -5.43
CA LEU A 81 -8.23 13.11 -5.06
C LEU A 81 -9.21 12.10 -4.43
N PRO A 82 -9.50 10.93 -5.02
CA PRO A 82 -10.37 9.94 -4.38
C PRO A 82 -9.77 9.42 -3.07
N LEU A 83 -8.45 9.20 -3.03
CA LEU A 83 -7.76 8.76 -1.81
C LEU A 83 -8.01 9.76 -0.68
N MET A 84 -7.78 11.05 -0.93
CA MET A 84 -7.97 12.11 0.05
C MET A 84 -9.42 12.21 0.51
N LEU A 85 -10.38 12.22 -0.42
CA LEU A 85 -11.80 12.33 -0.10
C LEU A 85 -12.32 11.14 0.71
N VAL A 86 -11.95 9.91 0.32
CA VAL A 86 -12.39 8.69 1.01
C VAL A 86 -11.70 8.52 2.36
N SER A 87 -10.45 8.99 2.51
CA SER A 87 -9.71 8.88 3.78
C SER A 87 -10.44 9.54 4.95
N ILE A 88 -11.19 10.62 4.70
CA ILE A 88 -12.01 11.31 5.71
C ILE A 88 -13.04 10.35 6.33
N PHE A 89 -13.66 9.50 5.51
CA PHE A 89 -14.67 8.53 5.95
C PHE A 89 -14.06 7.20 6.38
N ALA A 90 -12.87 6.87 5.85
CA ALA A 90 -12.18 5.61 6.10
C ALA A 90 -11.86 5.37 7.58
N GLY A 91 -11.56 6.43 8.35
CA GLY A 91 -11.32 6.33 9.79
C GLY A 91 -12.53 5.75 10.53
N VAL A 92 -13.69 6.40 10.37
CA VAL A 92 -14.97 5.99 10.95
C VAL A 92 -15.38 4.61 10.48
N PHE A 93 -15.16 4.30 9.19
CA PHE A 93 -15.39 2.97 8.66
C PHE A 93 -14.52 1.94 9.40
N SER A 94 -13.22 2.19 9.53
CA SER A 94 -12.30 1.25 10.17
C SER A 94 -12.68 0.98 11.62
N ASP A 95 -13.24 1.94 12.35
CA ASP A 95 -13.59 1.79 13.77
C ASP A 95 -14.82 0.93 14.00
N ARG A 96 -15.69 0.79 12.99
CA ARG A 96 -16.91 -0.02 13.07
C ARG A 96 -16.70 -1.47 12.68
N PHE A 97 -15.63 -1.78 11.95
CA PHE A 97 -15.37 -3.12 11.42
C PHE A 97 -14.10 -3.72 12.02
N SER A 98 -14.03 -5.06 12.07
CA SER A 98 -12.81 -5.76 12.47
C SER A 98 -11.65 -5.35 11.55
N LYS A 99 -10.56 -4.82 12.12
CA LYS A 99 -9.38 -4.35 11.37
C LYS A 99 -8.81 -5.45 10.47
N ARG A 100 -8.74 -6.68 10.99
CA ARG A 100 -8.32 -7.88 10.23
C ARG A 100 -9.21 -8.12 9.01
N SER A 101 -10.53 -8.04 9.17
CA SER A 101 -11.47 -8.30 8.09
C SER A 101 -11.35 -7.23 7.00
N VAL A 102 -11.22 -5.95 7.39
CA VAL A 102 -10.99 -4.85 6.46
C VAL A 102 -9.69 -5.06 5.67
N ILE A 103 -8.59 -5.38 6.35
CA ILE A 103 -7.29 -5.68 5.71
C ILE A 103 -7.43 -6.77 4.64
N VAL A 104 -8.04 -7.91 4.99
CA VAL A 104 -8.20 -9.04 4.06
C VAL A 104 -9.09 -8.67 2.87
N VAL A 105 -10.25 -8.06 3.12
CA VAL A 105 -11.18 -7.66 2.06
C VAL A 105 -10.54 -6.64 1.12
N MET A 106 -9.83 -5.64 1.65
CA MET A 106 -9.14 -4.64 0.82
C MET A 106 -8.07 -5.28 -0.06
N LYS A 107 -7.34 -6.30 0.41
CA LYS A 107 -6.38 -7.04 -0.42
C LYS A 107 -7.06 -7.87 -1.51
N VAL A 108 -8.22 -8.44 -1.24
CA VAL A 108 -9.03 -9.11 -2.28
C VAL A 108 -9.51 -8.09 -3.32
N VAL A 109 -10.00 -6.92 -2.89
CA VAL A 109 -10.41 -5.84 -3.78
C VAL A 109 -9.25 -5.36 -4.64
N GLU A 110 -8.06 -5.21 -4.06
CA GLU A 110 -6.82 -4.86 -4.78
C GLU A 110 -6.54 -5.84 -5.92
N VAL A 111 -6.60 -7.16 -5.66
CA VAL A 111 -6.39 -8.20 -6.67
C VAL A 111 -7.46 -8.14 -7.77
N VAL A 112 -8.72 -7.93 -7.41
CA VAL A 112 -9.82 -7.79 -8.39
C VAL A 112 -9.59 -6.55 -9.26
N LEU A 113 -9.22 -5.42 -8.68
CA LEU A 113 -8.89 -4.20 -9.42
C LEU A 113 -7.73 -4.41 -10.38
N MET A 114 -6.68 -5.12 -9.95
CA MET A 114 -5.55 -5.46 -10.83
C MET A 114 -5.93 -6.45 -11.94
N ALA A 115 -6.84 -7.38 -11.69
CA ALA A 115 -7.37 -8.24 -12.74
C ALA A 115 -8.16 -7.43 -13.78
N LEU A 116 -8.99 -6.47 -13.33
CA LEU A 116 -9.71 -5.56 -14.21
C LEU A 116 -8.77 -4.64 -14.99
N GLY A 117 -7.73 -4.11 -14.34
CA GLY A 117 -6.68 -3.32 -14.98
C GLY A 117 -5.92 -4.11 -16.05
N THR A 118 -5.58 -5.35 -15.75
CA THR A 118 -4.94 -6.27 -16.70
C THR A 118 -5.85 -6.54 -17.90
N LEU A 119 -7.13 -6.82 -17.67
CA LEU A 119 -8.11 -7.01 -18.74
C LEU A 119 -8.29 -5.75 -19.60
N ALA A 120 -8.32 -4.58 -18.97
CA ALA A 120 -8.40 -3.30 -19.67
C ALA A 120 -7.21 -3.08 -20.61
N LEU A 121 -5.99 -3.33 -20.14
CA LEU A 121 -4.77 -3.22 -20.95
C LEU A 121 -4.65 -4.33 -21.99
N TYR A 122 -5.21 -5.51 -21.74
CA TYR A 122 -5.28 -6.57 -22.74
C TYR A 122 -6.12 -6.15 -23.96
N HIS A 123 -7.28 -5.51 -23.73
CA HIS A 123 -8.13 -5.01 -24.81
C HIS A 123 -7.62 -3.72 -25.45
N ASN A 124 -6.97 -2.84 -24.68
CA ASN A 124 -6.38 -1.60 -25.17
C ASN A 124 -4.96 -1.40 -24.62
N PRO A 125 -3.93 -1.98 -25.27
CA PRO A 125 -2.55 -1.90 -24.80
C PRO A 125 -1.96 -0.49 -24.82
N SER A 126 -2.56 0.43 -25.57
CA SER A 126 -2.19 1.85 -25.59
C SER A 126 -2.64 2.61 -24.34
N GLY A 127 -3.47 2.02 -23.48
CA GLY A 127 -4.02 2.67 -22.29
C GLY A 127 -5.46 3.15 -22.50
N GLY A 128 -5.79 4.35 -22.01
CA GLY A 128 -7.12 4.95 -22.12
C GLY A 128 -7.83 5.13 -20.78
N ILE A 129 -9.17 5.24 -20.83
CA ILE A 129 -9.96 5.60 -19.64
C ILE A 129 -10.10 4.46 -18.63
N LEU A 130 -10.11 3.21 -19.08
CA LEU A 130 -10.30 2.05 -18.18
C LEU A 130 -9.15 1.92 -17.16
N PRO A 131 -7.86 2.04 -17.53
CA PRO A 131 -6.79 2.06 -16.54
C PRO A 131 -6.89 3.22 -15.53
N LEU A 132 -7.38 4.39 -15.94
CA LEU A 132 -7.63 5.54 -15.05
C LEU A 132 -8.77 5.26 -14.06
N ILE A 133 -9.83 4.57 -14.49
CA ILE A 133 -10.92 4.15 -13.60
C ILE A 133 -10.39 3.17 -12.55
N VAL A 134 -9.59 2.18 -12.98
CA VAL A 134 -8.95 1.24 -12.06
C VAL A 134 -8.01 1.97 -11.09
N LEU A 135 -7.26 2.96 -11.56
CA LEU A 135 -6.41 3.81 -10.72
C LEU A 135 -7.22 4.55 -9.65
N GLY A 136 -8.38 5.10 -10.01
CA GLY A 136 -9.30 5.71 -9.04
C GLY A 136 -9.86 4.69 -8.04
N GLY A 137 -10.19 3.48 -8.49
CA GLY A 137 -10.62 2.38 -7.61
C GLY A 137 -9.53 1.96 -6.62
N MET A 138 -8.29 1.89 -7.08
CA MET A 138 -7.11 1.61 -6.24
C MET A 138 -6.93 2.68 -5.16
N ALA A 139 -7.10 3.96 -5.51
CA ALA A 139 -7.07 5.06 -4.55
C ALA A 139 -8.11 4.92 -3.44
N VAL A 140 -9.35 4.53 -3.79
CA VAL A 140 -10.43 4.29 -2.82
C VAL A 140 -10.08 3.10 -1.91
N GLN A 141 -9.63 1.99 -2.47
CA GLN A 141 -9.25 0.81 -1.70
C GLN A 141 -8.07 1.10 -0.76
N SER A 142 -7.05 1.83 -1.22
CA SER A 142 -5.89 2.22 -0.43
C SER A 142 -6.25 3.15 0.74
N ALA A 143 -7.19 4.08 0.51
CA ALA A 143 -7.74 4.95 1.56
C ALA A 143 -8.45 4.14 2.66
N LEU A 144 -9.24 3.13 2.31
CA LEU A 144 -9.94 2.26 3.27
C LEU A 144 -8.99 1.31 4.02
N PHE A 145 -7.92 0.87 3.37
CA PHE A 145 -6.90 0.01 3.97
C PHE A 145 -6.04 0.74 5.01
N SER A 146 -5.74 2.01 4.78
CA SER A 146 -4.80 2.81 5.57
C SER A 146 -5.13 2.92 7.07
N PRO A 147 -6.35 3.29 7.52
CA PRO A 147 -6.65 3.34 8.95
C PRO A 147 -6.71 1.94 9.59
N ALA A 148 -7.07 0.90 8.82
CA ALA A 148 -7.11 -0.47 9.33
C ALA A 148 -5.71 -1.04 9.63
N LYS A 149 -4.71 -0.76 8.78
CA LYS A 149 -3.33 -1.21 9.01
C LYS A 149 -2.66 -0.58 10.24
N TYR A 150 -2.98 0.67 10.58
CA TYR A 150 -2.48 1.28 11.81
C TYR A 150 -3.31 0.84 13.02
N GLY A 151 -4.63 0.72 12.86
CA GLY A 151 -5.54 0.31 13.92
C GLY A 151 -5.31 -1.12 14.41
N ILE A 152 -4.76 -2.01 13.58
CA ILE A 152 -4.44 -3.38 13.98
C ILE A 152 -3.13 -3.48 14.78
N LEU A 153 -2.23 -2.48 14.73
CA LEU A 153 -0.92 -2.58 15.42
C LEU A 153 -1.04 -2.77 16.94
N PRO A 154 -1.91 -2.04 17.68
CA PRO A 154 -2.16 -2.29 19.10
C PRO A 154 -2.80 -3.64 19.41
N GLU A 155 -3.44 -4.29 18.44
CA GLU A 155 -3.97 -5.65 18.61
C GLU A 155 -2.87 -6.72 18.42
N LEU A 156 -1.80 -6.40 17.67
CA LEU A 156 -0.73 -7.35 17.32
C LEU A 156 0.51 -7.23 18.20
N LEU A 157 0.73 -6.08 18.83
CA LEU A 157 1.97 -5.77 19.55
C LEU A 157 1.68 -5.16 20.92
N PRO A 158 2.52 -5.47 21.93
CA PRO A 158 2.47 -4.80 23.21
C PRO A 158 2.88 -3.32 23.07
N HIS A 159 2.41 -2.48 23.99
CA HIS A 159 2.50 -1.02 23.90
C HIS A 159 3.95 -0.53 23.71
N GLU A 160 4.91 -1.18 24.36
CA GLU A 160 6.35 -0.85 24.31
C GLU A 160 6.97 -1.08 22.93
N ARG A 161 6.36 -1.94 22.11
CA ARG A 161 6.84 -2.29 20.76
C ARG A 161 6.04 -1.62 19.64
N LEU A 162 5.02 -0.84 19.96
CA LEU A 162 4.18 -0.14 18.97
C LEU A 162 4.98 0.80 18.08
N ALA A 163 5.88 1.59 18.67
CA ALA A 163 6.73 2.51 17.91
C ALA A 163 7.62 1.77 16.91
N VAL A 164 8.19 0.63 17.32
CA VAL A 164 9.01 -0.24 16.45
C VAL A 164 8.17 -0.85 15.33
N GLY A 165 6.96 -1.34 15.64
CA GLY A 165 6.03 -1.88 14.65
C GLY A 165 5.61 -0.83 13.61
N ASN A 166 5.28 0.38 14.07
CA ASN A 166 4.97 1.50 13.18
C ASN A 166 6.17 1.89 12.31
N GLY A 167 7.37 1.99 12.90
CA GLY A 167 8.60 2.26 12.15
C GLY A 167 8.89 1.23 11.06
N GLN A 168 8.65 -0.06 11.34
CA GLN A 168 8.75 -1.11 10.31
C GLN A 168 7.70 -0.92 9.22
N LEU A 169 6.45 -0.64 9.56
CA LEU A 169 5.39 -0.43 8.56
C LEU A 169 5.73 0.72 7.60
N GLU A 170 6.23 1.83 8.14
CA GLU A 170 6.69 2.97 7.34
C GLU A 170 7.92 2.62 6.49
N LEU A 171 8.93 1.96 7.07
CA LEU A 171 10.12 1.54 6.34
C LEU A 171 9.78 0.68 5.13
N TRP A 172 8.93 -0.33 5.30
CA TRP A 172 8.50 -1.19 4.19
C TRP A 172 7.68 -0.41 3.15
N THR A 173 6.92 0.60 3.56
CA THR A 173 6.18 1.48 2.65
C THR A 173 7.13 2.35 1.82
N PHE A 174 8.15 2.94 2.45
CA PHE A 174 9.17 3.72 1.75
C PHE A 174 9.96 2.86 0.77
N LEU A 175 10.41 1.67 1.19
CA LEU A 175 11.10 0.71 0.32
C LEU A 175 10.28 0.25 -0.88
N ALA A 176 8.95 0.28 -0.77
CA ALA A 176 8.06 -0.11 -1.85
C ALA A 176 7.83 1.01 -2.88
N ILE A 177 8.04 2.27 -2.51
CA ILE A 177 7.67 3.46 -3.30
C ILE A 177 8.86 4.10 -4.04
N ILE A 178 10.07 4.02 -3.46
CA ILE A 178 11.31 4.59 -4.00
C ILE A 178 11.90 3.67 -5.07
#